data_AF-A0A6P1E5L6-F1
#
_entry.id   AF-A0A6P1E5L6-F1
#
_cell.length_a   1.000
_cell.length_b   1.000
_cell.length_c   1.000
_cell.angle_alpha   90.00
_cell.angle_beta   90.00
_cell.angle_gamma   90.00
#
_symmetry.space_group_name_H-M   'P 1'
#
loop_
_entity.id
_entity.type
_entity.pdbx_description
1 polymer ?
#
loop_
_entity_poly.entity_id
_entity_poly.type
_entity_poly.pdbx_seq_one_letter_code
_entity_poly.pdbx_strand_id
1 'polypeptide(L)'
;MTDFLKLTDFFLIYMLIALWIGDFFSMRRVGKSSAYVSELLKKNARGLQIALEESANLTTDLQKLVTKKVRAIHRLYWLANKTLAMIGILALQQWLVMTAKQNWGLVVIEVTMLVICGAILAADFRVNIIRVQLEKALKPYEDRLWFEYKLRS
;
A
#
# COMPACT_ATOMS: atom_id res chain seq x y z
N MET A 1 6.89 33.38 12.66
CA MET A 1 5.67 32.53 12.48
C MET A 1 5.63 31.89 11.08
N THR A 2 6.04 32.63 10.03
CA THR A 2 6.29 32.12 8.67
C THR A 2 7.37 31.04 8.57
N ASP A 3 8.41 31.11 9.40
CA ASP A 3 9.53 30.16 9.32
C ASP A 3 9.20 28.78 9.90
N PHE A 4 8.34 28.73 10.93
CA PHE A 4 7.85 27.48 11.50
C PHE A 4 7.02 26.70 10.48
N LEU A 5 6.12 27.38 9.75
CA LEU A 5 5.31 26.75 8.71
C LEU A 5 6.16 26.20 7.56
N LYS A 6 7.12 26.98 7.06
CA LYS A 6 8.09 26.53 6.04
C LYS A 6 8.88 25.31 6.51
N LEU A 7 9.24 25.27 7.79
CA LEU A 7 9.94 24.13 8.38
C LEU A 7 9.04 22.89 8.45
N THR A 8 7.77 23.01 8.85
CA THR A 8 6.82 21.88 8.87
C THR A 8 6.51 21.35 7.49
N ASP A 9 6.31 22.21 6.49
CA ASP A 9 6.09 21.77 5.10
C ASP A 9 7.32 21.04 4.56
N PHE A 10 8.51 21.59 4.82
CA PHE A 10 9.77 20.95 4.44
C PHE A 10 9.90 19.55 5.09
N PHE A 11 9.56 19.44 6.38
CA PHE A 11 9.61 18.18 7.11
C PHE A 11 8.58 17.16 6.60
N LEU A 12 7.35 17.60 6.33
CA LEU A 12 6.28 16.77 5.78
C LEU A 12 6.63 16.24 4.39
N ILE A 13 7.18 17.09 3.52
CA ILE A 13 7.66 16.68 2.18
C ILE A 13 8.79 15.65 2.32
N TYR A 14 9.75 15.88 3.21
CA TYR A 14 10.84 14.93 3.43
C TYR A 14 10.34 13.58 3.97
N MET A 15 9.36 13.61 4.88
CA MET A 15 8.70 12.41 5.40
C MET A 15 7.94 11.65 4.30
N LEU A 16 7.24 12.36 3.41
CA LEU A 16 6.55 11.78 2.26
C LEU A 16 7.55 11.11 1.31
N ILE A 17 8.68 11.75 1.03
CA ILE A 17 9.76 11.19 0.21
C ILE A 17 10.32 9.93 0.88
N ALA A 18 10.58 9.94 2.19
CA ALA A 18 11.07 8.78 2.92
C ALA A 18 10.06 7.61 2.89
N LEU A 19 8.76 7.89 3.06
CA LEU A 19 7.68 6.92 2.93
C LEU A 19 7.61 6.35 1.50
N TRP A 20 7.72 7.20 0.49
CA TRP A 20 7.69 6.79 -0.91
C TRP A 20 8.89 5.92 -1.29
N ILE A 21 10.09 6.28 -0.83
CA ILE A 21 11.30 5.45 -1.01
C ILE A 21 11.13 4.11 -0.29
N GLY A 22 10.63 4.11 0.94
CA GLY A 22 10.34 2.89 1.70
C GLY A 22 9.34 1.98 0.99
N ASP A 23 8.28 2.56 0.44
CA ASP A 23 7.28 1.85 -0.35
C ASP A 23 7.85 1.28 -1.66
N PHE A 24 8.69 2.06 -2.36
CA PHE A 24 9.41 1.58 -3.54
C PHE A 24 10.30 0.36 -3.24
N PHE A 25 11.02 0.37 -2.12
CA PHE A 25 11.79 -0.79 -1.67
C PHE A 25 10.91 -1.98 -1.27
N SER A 26 9.78 -1.73 -0.62
CA SER A 26 8.83 -2.79 -0.25
C SER A 26 8.20 -3.42 -1.49
N MET A 27 7.78 -2.62 -2.47
CA MET A 27 7.23 -3.07 -3.75
C MET A 27 8.26 -3.89 -4.54
N ARG A 28 9.54 -3.47 -4.57
CA ARG A 28 10.64 -4.26 -5.17
C ARG A 28 10.94 -5.59 -4.47
N ARG A 29 10.45 -5.79 -3.24
CA ARG A 29 10.58 -7.05 -2.49
C ARG A 29 9.39 -7.99 -2.67
N VAL A 30 8.23 -7.47 -3.09
CA VAL A 30 7.07 -8.30 -3.46
C VAL A 30 7.43 -9.13 -4.70
N GLY A 31 7.26 -10.44 -4.64
CA GLY A 31 7.57 -11.38 -5.72
C GLY A 31 9.01 -11.89 -5.74
N LYS A 32 9.88 -11.46 -4.82
CA LYS A 32 11.24 -12.02 -4.69
C LYS A 32 11.29 -13.38 -4.01
N SER A 33 10.28 -13.72 -3.21
CA SER A 33 10.24 -14.97 -2.46
C SER A 33 9.52 -16.07 -3.24
N SER A 34 8.50 -15.69 -4.01
CA SER A 34 7.65 -16.58 -4.82
C SER A 34 6.92 -15.77 -5.90
N ALA A 35 7.05 -16.17 -7.17
CA ALA A 35 6.34 -15.51 -8.26
C ALA A 35 4.83 -15.83 -8.22
N TYR A 36 4.48 -17.11 -7.98
CA TYR A 36 3.08 -17.58 -8.03
C TYR A 36 2.25 -17.06 -6.85
N VAL A 37 2.77 -17.07 -5.63
CA VAL A 37 2.07 -16.52 -4.46
C VAL A 37 1.92 -15.00 -4.59
N SER A 38 2.92 -14.31 -5.16
CA SER A 38 2.81 -12.87 -5.39
C SER A 38 1.67 -12.54 -6.36
N GLU A 39 1.44 -13.39 -7.37
CA GLU A 39 0.34 -13.27 -8.32
C GLU A 39 -1.01 -13.41 -7.64
N LEU A 40 -1.15 -14.39 -6.73
CA LEU A 40 -2.36 -14.60 -5.92
C LEU A 40 -2.62 -13.44 -4.94
N LEU A 41 -1.56 -12.78 -4.47
CA LEU A 41 -1.59 -11.65 -3.55
C LEU A 41 -1.73 -10.28 -4.24
N LYS A 42 -1.75 -10.23 -5.58
CA LYS A 42 -1.97 -8.98 -6.33
C LYS A 42 -3.32 -8.37 -5.97
N LYS A 43 -3.40 -7.04 -6.13
CA LYS A 43 -4.60 -6.24 -5.87
C LYS A 43 -5.13 -6.46 -4.44
N ASN A 44 -6.36 -6.93 -4.29
CA ASN A 44 -7.02 -7.20 -3.02
C ASN A 44 -6.81 -8.64 -2.50
N ALA A 45 -5.81 -9.36 -3.02
CA ALA A 45 -5.55 -10.77 -2.72
C ALA A 45 -6.74 -11.71 -3.01
N ARG A 46 -7.57 -11.37 -4.01
CA ARG A 46 -8.70 -12.21 -4.46
C ARG A 46 -8.25 -13.58 -4.96
N GLY A 47 -7.11 -13.66 -5.66
CA GLY A 47 -6.56 -14.95 -6.13
C GLY A 47 -6.29 -15.90 -4.96
N LEU A 48 -5.75 -15.36 -3.86
CA LEU A 48 -5.56 -16.13 -2.63
C LEU A 48 -6.89 -16.51 -1.94
N GLN A 49 -7.93 -15.67 -2.00
CA GLN A 49 -9.25 -16.03 -1.47
C GLN A 49 -9.86 -17.21 -2.22
N ILE A 50 -9.76 -17.21 -3.56
CA ILE A 50 -10.24 -18.30 -4.43
C ILE A 50 -9.46 -19.58 -4.13
N ALA A 51 -8.14 -19.49 -3.95
CA ALA A 51 -7.29 -20.63 -3.58
C ALA A 51 -7.54 -21.17 -2.16
N LEU A 52 -8.33 -20.48 -1.32
CA LEU A 52 -8.57 -20.86 0.09
C LEU A 52 -10.02 -21.22 0.39
N GLU A 53 -10.91 -21.12 -0.60
CA GLU A 53 -12.36 -21.26 -0.42
C GLU A 53 -12.78 -22.68 -0.01
N GLU A 54 -11.99 -23.70 -0.35
CA GLU A 54 -12.29 -25.09 -0.02
C GLU A 54 -11.00 -25.85 0.33
N SER A 55 -10.53 -25.58 1.54
CA SER A 55 -9.48 -26.32 2.26
C SER A 55 -8.33 -26.86 1.40
N ALA A 56 -7.42 -25.97 0.97
CA ALA A 56 -6.02 -26.32 1.15
C ALA A 56 -5.88 -26.78 2.62
N ASN A 57 -5.39 -28.00 2.90
CA ASN A 57 -5.13 -28.52 4.26
C ASN A 57 -4.05 -27.68 4.96
N LEU A 58 -4.36 -26.41 5.19
CA LEU A 58 -3.58 -25.47 5.95
C LEU A 58 -4.05 -25.60 7.38
N THR A 59 -3.09 -25.59 8.30
CA THR A 59 -3.38 -25.60 9.73
C THR A 59 -4.35 -24.45 10.06
N THR A 60 -5.33 -24.72 10.92
CA THR A 60 -6.41 -23.78 11.30
C THR A 60 -5.88 -22.39 11.73
N ASP A 61 -4.70 -22.36 12.35
CA ASP A 61 -4.02 -21.12 12.75
C ASP A 61 -3.49 -20.31 11.56
N LEU A 62 -2.97 -20.98 10.54
CA LEU A 62 -2.43 -20.36 9.34
C LEU A 62 -3.57 -19.79 8.48
N GLN A 63 -4.69 -20.51 8.40
CA GLN A 63 -5.91 -20.02 7.74
C GLN A 63 -6.44 -18.75 8.43
N LYS A 64 -6.57 -18.74 9.77
CA LYS A 64 -6.98 -17.54 10.53
C LYS A 64 -6.04 -16.36 10.32
N LEU A 65 -4.72 -16.60 10.29
CA LEU A 65 -3.70 -15.57 10.06
C LEU A 65 -3.83 -14.98 8.65
N VAL A 66 -4.01 -15.83 7.65
CA VAL A 66 -4.18 -15.41 6.25
C VAL A 66 -5.46 -14.62 6.08
N THR A 67 -6.61 -15.10 6.57
CA THR A 67 -7.88 -14.37 6.47
C THR A 67 -7.82 -12.99 7.14
N LYS A 68 -7.17 -12.91 8.32
CA LYS A 68 -6.97 -11.63 9.03
C LYS A 68 -6.11 -10.65 8.22
N LYS A 69 -5.00 -11.11 7.65
CA LYS A 69 -4.09 -10.28 6.85
C LYS A 69 -4.68 -9.90 5.49
N VAL A 70 -5.42 -10.80 4.83
CA VAL A 70 -6.15 -10.51 3.58
C VAL A 70 -7.24 -9.48 3.80
N ARG A 71 -8.00 -9.56 4.91
CA ARG A 71 -8.99 -8.52 5.25
C ARG A 71 -8.34 -7.16 5.49
N ALA A 72 -7.16 -7.14 6.12
CA ALA A 72 -6.39 -5.92 6.28
C ALA A 72 -5.90 -5.37 4.93
N ILE A 73 -5.42 -6.23 4.02
CA ILE A 73 -5.09 -5.85 2.64
C ILE A 73 -6.33 -5.29 1.96
N HIS A 74 -7.49 -5.94 2.01
CA HIS A 74 -8.69 -5.46 1.34
C HIS A 74 -9.11 -4.07 1.81
N ARG A 75 -9.11 -3.83 3.13
CA ARG A 75 -9.47 -2.52 3.71
C ARG A 75 -8.46 -1.44 3.32
N LEU A 76 -7.16 -1.74 3.37
CA LEU A 76 -6.11 -0.78 3.04
C LEU A 76 -5.91 -0.60 1.54
N TYR A 77 -6.23 -1.60 0.73
CA TYR A 77 -6.13 -1.56 -0.73
C TYR A 77 -7.07 -0.51 -1.33
N TRP A 78 -8.23 -0.26 -0.72
CA TRP A 78 -9.09 0.85 -1.16
C TRP A 78 -8.38 2.21 -1.05
N LEU A 79 -7.57 2.40 0.00
CA LEU A 79 -6.77 3.62 0.18
C LEU A 79 -5.54 3.63 -0.73
N ALA A 80 -4.81 2.50 -0.80
CA ALA A 80 -3.62 2.34 -1.64
C ALA A 80 -3.94 2.44 -3.14
N ASN A 81 -5.14 2.03 -3.59
CA ASN A 81 -5.54 2.17 -4.99
C ASN A 81 -5.73 3.64 -5.41
N LYS A 82 -5.68 4.59 -4.47
CA LYS A 82 -5.75 6.04 -4.73
C LYS A 82 -4.36 6.67 -4.94
N THR A 83 -3.28 5.89 -5.07
CA THR A 83 -1.93 6.42 -5.38
C THR A 83 -1.91 7.27 -6.66
N LEU A 84 -2.75 6.98 -7.66
CA LEU A 84 -2.86 7.81 -8.86
C LEU A 84 -3.52 9.18 -8.59
N ALA A 85 -4.51 9.20 -7.69
CA ALA A 85 -5.11 10.45 -7.21
C ALA A 85 -4.13 11.25 -6.34
N MET A 86 -3.27 10.59 -5.56
CA MET A 86 -2.18 11.24 -4.82
C MET A 86 -1.22 11.99 -5.75
N ILE A 87 -0.81 11.39 -6.88
CA ILE A 87 0.04 12.07 -7.88
C ILE A 87 -0.66 13.32 -8.43
N GLY A 88 -1.97 13.22 -8.72
CA GLY A 88 -2.78 14.36 -9.15
C GLY A 88 -2.86 15.48 -8.11
N ILE A 89 -3.02 15.13 -6.82
CA ILE A 89 -3.02 16.09 -5.71
C ILE A 89 -1.66 16.79 -5.58
N LEU A 90 -0.56 16.04 -5.68
CA LEU A 90 0.79 16.62 -5.62
C LEU A 90 1.08 17.55 -6.80
N ALA A 91 0.65 17.19 -8.02
CA ALA A 91 0.79 18.05 -9.19
C ALA A 91 -0.04 19.34 -9.05
N LEU A 92 -1.26 19.23 -8.53
CA LEU A 92 -2.12 20.37 -8.25
C LEU A 92 -1.54 21.27 -7.15
N GLN A 93 -0.93 20.67 -6.12
CA GLN A 93 -0.22 21.41 -5.08
C GLN A 93 0.97 22.18 -5.65
N GLN A 94 1.82 21.53 -6.46
CA GLN A 94 2.95 22.19 -7.10
C GLN A 94 2.50 23.35 -8.02
N TRP A 95 1.39 23.16 -8.73
CA TRP A 95 0.78 24.19 -9.56
C TRP A 95 0.28 25.39 -8.75
N LEU A 96 -0.41 25.15 -7.63
CA LEU A 96 -0.90 26.20 -6.73
C LEU A 96 0.26 27.02 -6.14
N VAL A 97 1.34 26.36 -5.72
CA VAL A 97 2.54 27.03 -5.19
C VAL A 97 3.19 27.95 -6.24
N MET A 98 3.21 27.55 -7.51
CA MET A 98 3.81 28.35 -8.59
C MET A 98 2.95 29.53 -9.04
N THR A 99 1.62 29.41 -8.98
CA THR A 99 0.69 30.37 -9.59
C THR A 99 0.01 31.31 -8.60
N ALA A 100 -0.14 30.92 -7.33
CA ALA A 100 -0.87 31.70 -6.33
C ALA A 100 0.07 32.47 -5.39
N LYS A 101 -0.30 33.72 -5.07
CA LYS A 101 0.33 34.49 -3.99
C LYS A 101 -0.03 33.83 -2.66
N GLN A 102 0.95 33.31 -1.92
CA GLN A 102 0.73 32.53 -0.70
C GLN A 102 -0.09 33.33 0.34
N ASN A 103 -1.32 32.89 0.58
CA ASN A 103 -2.20 33.35 1.66
C ASN A 103 -2.37 32.25 2.71
N TRP A 104 -2.64 32.62 3.96
CA TRP A 104 -2.80 31.67 5.07
C TRP A 104 -3.81 30.53 4.79
N GLY A 105 -4.92 30.83 4.11
CA GLY A 105 -5.90 29.81 3.72
C GLY A 105 -5.35 28.79 2.71
N LEU A 106 -4.45 29.21 1.81
CA LEU A 106 -3.81 28.33 0.84
C LEU A 106 -2.85 27.36 1.54
N VAL A 107 -2.09 27.86 2.52
CA VAL A 107 -1.12 27.03 3.26
C VAL A 107 -1.82 25.93 4.07
N VAL A 108 -2.97 26.24 4.69
CA VAL A 108 -3.77 25.22 5.40
C VAL A 108 -4.24 24.11 4.44
N ILE A 109 -4.61 24.46 3.20
CA ILE A 109 -5.01 23.49 2.19
C ILE A 109 -3.82 22.61 1.79
N GLU A 110 -2.64 23.20 1.56
CA GLU A 110 -1.41 22.46 1.22
C GLU A 110 -1.02 21.46 2.30
N VAL A 111 -0.99 21.87 3.58
CA VAL A 111 -0.70 20.98 4.71
C VAL A 111 -1.71 19.84 4.78
N THR A 112 -3.00 20.13 4.59
CA THR A 112 -4.06 19.12 4.61
C THR A 112 -3.89 18.11 3.47
N MET A 113 -3.55 18.57 2.26
CA MET A 113 -3.26 17.72 1.11
C MET A 113 -2.04 16.82 1.35
N LEU A 114 -0.97 17.35 1.93
CA LEU A 114 0.23 16.58 2.28
C LEU A 114 -0.07 15.48 3.32
N VAL A 115 -0.89 15.78 4.33
CA VAL A 115 -1.32 14.80 5.32
C VAL A 115 -2.14 13.67 4.67
N ILE A 116 -3.04 14.00 3.74
CA ILE A 116 -3.81 13.00 2.98
C ILE A 116 -2.87 12.12 2.13
N CYS A 117 -1.89 12.72 1.45
CA CYS A 117 -0.89 11.96 0.68
C CYS A 117 -0.08 11.02 1.59
N GLY A 118 0.28 11.48 2.79
CA GLY A 118 1.00 10.67 3.78
C GLY A 118 0.19 9.46 4.24
N ALA A 119 -1.11 9.63 4.45
CA ALA A 119 -2.01 8.54 4.80
C ALA A 119 -2.13 7.50 3.66
N ILE A 120 -2.20 7.95 2.40
CA ILE A 120 -2.22 7.07 1.22
C ILE A 120 -0.93 6.25 1.13
N LEU A 121 0.24 6.91 1.23
CA LEU A 121 1.54 6.22 1.19
C LEU A 121 1.74 5.25 2.35
N ALA A 122 1.34 5.64 3.56
CA ALA A 122 1.43 4.77 4.73
C ALA A 122 0.54 3.53 4.56
N ALA A 123 -0.63 3.67 3.94
CA ALA A 123 -1.49 2.53 3.63
C ALA A 123 -0.89 1.62 2.55
N ASP A 124 -0.33 2.18 1.48
CA ASP A 124 0.34 1.41 0.41
C ASP A 124 1.54 0.64 0.95
N PHE A 125 2.41 1.32 1.71
CA PHE A 125 3.54 0.70 2.41
C PHE A 125 3.11 -0.45 3.32
N ARG A 126 2.04 -0.24 4.11
CA ARG A 126 1.53 -1.27 5.01
C ARG A 126 0.95 -2.46 4.25
N VAL A 127 0.27 -2.24 3.14
CA VAL A 127 -0.22 -3.31 2.25
C VAL A 127 0.96 -4.10 1.70
N ASN A 128 1.99 -3.42 1.20
CA ASN A 128 3.17 -4.06 0.63
C ASN A 128 3.96 -4.86 1.67
N ILE A 129 4.11 -4.38 2.91
CA ILE A 129 4.68 -5.17 4.02
C ILE A 129 3.86 -6.43 4.28
N ILE A 130 2.54 -6.30 4.39
CA ILE A 130 1.65 -7.44 4.68
C ILE A 130 1.74 -8.47 3.56
N ARG A 131 1.83 -8.03 2.29
CA ARG A 131 2.05 -8.92 1.14
C ARG A 131 3.38 -9.68 1.24
N VAL A 132 4.50 -9.00 1.53
CA VAL A 132 5.80 -9.67 1.71
C VAL A 132 5.78 -10.68 2.86
N GLN A 133 5.11 -10.36 3.97
CA GLN A 133 4.95 -11.30 5.09
C GLN A 133 4.13 -12.53 4.70
N LEU A 134 3.02 -12.32 3.98
CA LEU A 134 2.18 -13.40 3.45
C LEU A 134 2.94 -14.26 2.45
N GLU A 135 3.69 -13.64 1.53
CA GLU A 135 4.49 -14.34 0.53
C GLU A 135 5.51 -15.27 1.19
N LYS A 136 6.20 -14.81 2.24
CA LYS A 136 7.11 -15.66 3.02
C LYS A 136 6.40 -16.78 3.77
N ALA A 137 5.24 -16.51 4.34
CA ALA A 137 4.48 -17.49 5.11
C ALA A 137 3.81 -18.56 4.22
N LEU A 138 3.41 -18.19 3.01
CA LEU A 138 2.71 -19.04 2.04
C LEU A 138 3.65 -19.72 1.04
N LYS A 139 4.93 -19.30 0.97
CA LYS A 139 5.99 -19.96 0.18
C LYS A 139 5.99 -21.49 0.31
N PRO A 140 5.94 -22.12 1.51
CA PRO A 140 5.95 -23.58 1.61
C PRO A 140 4.69 -24.26 1.02
N TYR A 141 3.65 -23.50 0.72
CA TYR A 141 2.39 -23.99 0.14
C TYR A 141 2.16 -23.46 -1.29
N GLU A 142 3.18 -22.84 -1.91
CA GLU A 142 3.11 -22.14 -3.19
C GLU A 142 2.50 -23.01 -4.30
N ASP A 143 3.07 -24.20 -4.53
CA ASP A 143 2.63 -25.08 -5.62
C ASP A 143 1.16 -25.47 -5.44
N ARG A 144 0.77 -25.86 -4.23
CA ARG A 144 -0.60 -26.27 -3.92
C ARG A 144 -1.60 -25.12 -4.11
N LEU A 145 -1.28 -23.93 -3.61
CA LEU A 145 -2.12 -22.75 -3.76
C LEU A 145 -2.26 -22.35 -5.24
N TRP A 146 -1.18 -22.48 -6.01
CA TRP A 146 -1.19 -22.20 -7.44
C TRP A 146 -2.04 -23.22 -8.22
N PHE A 147 -1.93 -24.51 -7.90
CA PHE A 147 -2.77 -25.55 -8.46
C PHE A 147 -4.24 -25.34 -8.14
N GLU A 148 -4.59 -25.12 -6.86
CA GLU A 148 -5.98 -24.90 -6.43
C GLU A 148 -6.57 -23.63 -7.08
N TYR A 149 -5.77 -22.57 -7.23
CA TYR A 149 -6.18 -21.38 -7.98
C TYR A 149 -6.43 -21.67 -9.46
N LYS A 150 -5.50 -22.36 -10.15
CA LYS A 150 -5.62 -22.67 -11.59
C LYS A 150 -6.75 -23.63 -11.90
N LEU A 151 -7.12 -24.50 -10.96
CA LEU A 151 -8.21 -25.45 -11.12
C LEU A 151 -9.59 -24.78 -10.96
N ARG A 152 -9.64 -23.59 -10.32
CA ARG A 152 -10.88 -22.86 -9.97
C ARG A 152 -11.06 -21.52 -10.70
N SER A 153 -10.00 -20.97 -11.27
CA SER A 153 -10.01 -19.73 -12.08
C SER A 153 -10.34 -20.00 -13.53
#